data_AF-A0A411YHC8-F1
#
_entry.id   AF-A0A411YHC8-F1
#
_cell.length_a   1.000
_cell.length_b   1.000
_cell.length_c   1.000
_cell.angle_alpha   90.00
_cell.angle_beta   90.00
_cell.angle_gamma   90.00
#
_symmetry.space_group_name_H-M   'P 1'
#
loop_
_entity.id
_entity.type
_entity.pdbx_description
1 polymer ?
#
loop_
_entity_poly.entity_id
_entity_poly.type
_entity_poly.pdbx_seq_one_letter_code
_entity_poly.pdbx_strand_id
1 'polypeptide(L)' 'MASSAPARSERSIVDLYRLRHLEGLELAREALRAWLRRPGAQPAALLELAGAFPAAGGQLRADLEVLL' A
#
# COMPACT_ATOMS: atom_id res chain seq x y z
N MET A 1 21.00 2.39 -6.43
CA MET A 1 19.59 2.71 -6.12
C MET A 1 19.09 1.59 -5.23
N ALA A 2 18.95 1.85 -3.93
CA ALA A 2 18.76 0.81 -2.93
C ALA A 2 17.37 0.17 -3.08
N SER A 3 17.33 -0.98 -3.76
CA SER A 3 16.24 -1.93 -3.66
C SER A 3 16.26 -2.49 -2.24
N SER A 4 15.61 -1.80 -1.31
CA SER A 4 15.27 -2.36 -0.01
C SER A 4 14.13 -3.35 -0.28
N ALA A 5 14.36 -4.63 0.00
CA ALA A 5 13.29 -5.63 -0.06
C ALA A 5 12.07 -5.09 0.71
N PRO A 6 10.84 -5.22 0.20
CA PRO A 6 9.67 -4.65 0.86
C PRO A 6 9.61 -5.19 2.29
N ALA A 7 9.57 -4.29 3.27
CA ALA A 7 9.39 -4.72 4.64
C ALA A 7 7.98 -5.34 4.79
N ARG A 8 7.77 -6.09 5.86
CA ARG A 8 6.47 -6.77 6.06
C ARG A 8 5.29 -5.80 6.08
N SER A 9 5.52 -4.52 6.38
CA SER A 9 4.45 -3.50 6.44
C SER A 9 3.88 -3.20 5.05
N GLU A 10 4.73 -3.00 4.05
CA GLU A 10 4.30 -2.76 2.67
C GLU A 10 3.49 -3.95 2.15
N ARG A 11 3.97 -5.17 2.43
CA ARG A 11 3.27 -6.39 2.07
C ARG A 11 1.90 -6.48 2.72
N SER A 12 1.80 -6.23 4.02
CA SER A 12 0.53 -6.24 4.75
C SER A 12 -0.46 -5.21 4.20
N ILE A 13 0.00 -4.00 3.83
CA ILE A 13 -0.87 -2.97 3.23
C ILE A 13 -1.41 -3.46 1.87
N VAL A 14 -0.54 -4.01 1.01
CA VAL A 14 -0.97 -4.58 -0.27
C VAL A 14 -1.99 -5.68 -0.05
N ASP A 15 -1.79 -6.56 0.93
CA ASP A 15 -2.74 -7.63 1.24
C ASP A 15 -4.08 -7.08 1.75
N LEU A 16 -4.11 -6.02 2.57
CA LEU A 16 -5.36 -5.34 2.95
C LEU A 16 -6.11 -4.79 1.73
N TYR A 17 -5.41 -4.19 0.76
CA TYR A 17 -6.04 -3.73 -0.48
C TYR A 17 -6.56 -4.90 -1.34
N ARG A 18 -5.87 -6.05 -1.36
CA ARG A 18 -6.36 -7.28 -2.05
C ARG A 18 -7.63 -7.81 -1.39
N LEU A 19 -7.67 -7.78 -0.06
CA LEU A 19 -8.75 -8.31 0.77
C LEU A 19 -9.85 -7.28 1.10
N ARG A 20 -9.82 -6.09 0.50
CA ARG A 20 -10.80 -5.01 0.78
C ARG A 20 -12.27 -5.40 0.61
N HIS A 21 -12.55 -6.44 -0.17
CA HIS A 21 -13.91 -6.96 -0.39
C HIS A 21 -14.40 -7.82 0.80
N LEU A 22 -13.50 -8.29 1.65
CA LEU A 22 -13.78 -9.04 2.87
C LEU A 22 -13.67 -8.14 4.11
N GLU A 23 -12.59 -7.35 4.19
CA GLU A 23 -12.23 -6.57 5.39
C GLU A 23 -12.70 -5.10 5.32
N GLY A 24 -13.20 -4.66 4.17
CA GLY A 24 -13.56 -3.28 3.89
C GLY A 24 -12.37 -2.40 3.46
N LEU A 25 -12.65 -1.38 2.65
CA LEU A 25 -11.64 -0.47 2.11
C LEU A 25 -11.08 0.48 3.17
N GLU A 26 -11.87 0.83 4.19
CA GLU A 26 -11.45 1.80 5.22
C GLU A 26 -10.28 1.29 6.06
N LEU A 27 -10.21 -0.03 6.33
CA LEU A 27 -9.08 -0.65 7.03
C LEU A 27 -7.78 -0.49 6.23
N ALA A 28 -7.83 -0.74 4.91
CA ALA A 28 -6.68 -0.59 4.03
C ALA A 28 -6.18 0.86 3.98
N ARG A 29 -7.11 1.82 3.94
CA ARG A 29 -6.81 3.26 3.95
C ARG A 29 -6.22 3.73 5.27
N GLU A 30 -6.71 3.24 6.39
CA GLU A 30 -6.13 3.60 7.70
C GLU A 30 -4.71 3.04 7.84
N ALA A 31 -4.49 1.79 7.41
CA ALA A 31 -3.15 1.21 7.38
C ALA A 31 -2.19 2.01 6.48
N LEU A 32 -2.67 2.46 5.31
CA LEU A 32 -1.89 3.30 4.40
C LEU A 32 -1.52 4.64 5.05
N ARG A 33 -2.49 5.37 5.62
CA ARG A 33 -2.25 6.64 6.32
C ARG A 33 -1.27 6.47 7.47
N ALA A 34 -1.43 5.42 8.27
CA ALA A 34 -0.55 5.12 9.38
C ALA A 34 0.89 4.82 8.93
N TRP A 35 1.05 4.11 7.81
CA TRP A 35 2.37 3.81 7.25
C TRP A 35 3.02 5.04 6.62
N LEU A 36 2.28 5.90 5.90
CA LEU A 36 2.82 7.14 5.31
C LEU A 36 3.38 8.10 6.36
N ARG A 37 2.87 8.08 7.59
CA ARG A 37 3.41 8.86 8.73
C ARG A 37 4.74 8.35 9.26
N ARG A 38 5.19 7.15 8.87
CA ARG A 38 6.45 6.56 9.35
C ARG A 38 7.65 7.17 8.60
N PRO A 39 8.75 7.48 9.29
CA PRO A 39 9.99 7.87 8.63
C PRO A 39 10.45 6.78 7.64
N GLY A 40 10.80 7.19 6.42
CA GLY A 40 11.26 6.27 5.39
C GLY A 40 10.16 5.51 4.65
N ALA A 41 8.88 5.90 4.79
CA ALA A 41 7.82 5.41 3.91
C ALA A 41 8.15 5.77 2.44
N GLN A 42 8.08 4.78 1.55
CA GLN A 42 8.43 4.92 0.13
C GLN A 42 7.24 4.54 -0.76
N PRO A 43 6.31 5.48 -1.05
CA PRO A 43 5.09 5.20 -1.81
C PRO A 43 5.36 4.56 -3.19
N ALA A 44 6.46 4.96 -3.84
CA ALA A 44 6.89 4.37 -5.11
C ALA A 44 7.19 2.87 -4.97
N ALA A 45 7.96 2.46 -3.95
CA ALA A 45 8.26 1.05 -3.70
C ALA A 45 7.01 0.23 -3.33
N LEU A 46 6.05 0.84 -2.63
CA LEU A 46 4.77 0.21 -2.33
C LEU A 46 3.94 -0.03 -3.61
N LEU A 47 3.93 0.93 -4.53
CA LEU A 47 3.27 0.79 -5.84
C LEU A 47 3.95 -0.26 -6.73
N GLU A 48 5.29 -0.33 -6.72
CA GLU A 48 6.04 -1.38 -7.41
C GLU A 48 5.64 -2.76 -6.89
N LEU A 49 5.61 -2.95 -5.57
CA LEU A 49 5.15 -4.19 -4.94
C LEU A 49 3.70 -4.53 -5.33
N ALA A 50 2.81 -3.55 -5.33
CA ALA A 50 1.41 -3.73 -5.71
C ALA A 50 1.22 -4.08 -7.19
N GLY A 51 2.20 -3.76 -8.04
CA GLY A 51 2.20 -4.12 -9.47
C GLY A 51 2.10 -5.64 -9.71
N ALA A 52 2.58 -6.46 -8.79
CA ALA A 52 2.43 -7.91 -8.84
C ALA A 52 1.01 -8.40 -8.41
N PHE A 53 0.12 -7.50 -7.97
CA PHE A 53 -1.21 -7.82 -7.45
C PHE A 53 -2.28 -6.92 -8.10
N PRO A 54 -2.83 -7.32 -9.26
CA PRO A 54 -3.81 -6.51 -10.00
C PRO A 54 -5.01 -6.07 -9.15
N ALA A 55 -5.43 -6.93 -8.22
CA ALA A 55 -6.53 -6.63 -7.32
C ALA A 55 -6.25 -5.45 -6.37
N ALA A 56 -5.00 -5.16 -5.99
CA ALA A 56 -4.67 -4.07 -5.08
C ALA A 56 -4.29 -2.76 -5.80
N GLY A 57 -3.53 -2.86 -6.90
CA GLY A 57 -2.82 -1.72 -7.47
C GLY A 57 -3.70 -0.54 -7.89
N GLY A 58 -4.89 -0.80 -8.44
CA GLY A 58 -5.79 0.28 -8.91
C GLY A 58 -6.27 1.18 -7.76
N GLN A 59 -6.87 0.58 -6.74
CA GLN A 59 -7.41 1.33 -5.60
C GLN A 59 -6.30 1.96 -4.74
N LEU A 60 -5.18 1.24 -4.56
CA LEU A 60 -4.03 1.75 -3.82
C LEU A 60 -3.42 2.98 -4.49
N ARG A 61 -3.29 2.98 -5.82
CA ARG A 61 -2.82 4.16 -6.58
C ARG A 61 -3.76 5.35 -6.39
N ALA A 62 -5.05 5.15 -6.58
CA ALA A 62 -6.05 6.21 -6.43
C ALA A 62 -6.03 6.83 -5.02
N ASP A 63 -5.91 6.01 -3.98
CA ASP A 63 -5.84 6.53 -2.61
C ASP A 63 -4.53 7.27 -2.33
N LEU A 64 -3.39 6.82 -2.90
CA LEU A 64 -2.12 7.54 -2.80
C LEU A 64 -2.17 8.91 -3.49
N GLU A 65 -2.81 9.02 -4.65
CA GLU A 65 -2.99 10.28 -5.39
C GLU A 65 -3.82 11.33 -4.61
N VAL A 66 -4.67 10.89 -3.66
CA VAL A 66 -5.43 11.79 -2.78
C VAL A 66 -4.62 12.23 -1.56
N LEU A 67 -3.68 11.39 -1.11
CA LEU A 67 -2.94 11.59 0.14
C LEU A 67 -1.62 12.34 -0.02
N LEU A 68 -1.11 12.49 -1.26
CA LEU A 68 0.18 13.09 -1.61
C LEU A 68 -0.01 14.32 -2.51
#